data_AF-A0A7X0RHZ1-F1
#
_entry.id   AF-A0A7X0RHZ1-F1
#
_cell.length_a   1.000
_cell.length_b   1.000
_cell.length_c   1.000
_cell.angle_alpha   90.00
_cell.angle_beta   90.00
_cell.angle_gamma   90.00
#
_symmetry.space_group_name_H-M   'P 1'
#
loop_
_entity.id
_entity.type
_entity.pdbx_description
1 polymer ?
#
loop_
_entity_poly.entity_id
_entity_poly.type
_entity_poly.pdbx_seq_one_letter_code
_entity_poly.pdbx_strand_id
1 'polypeptide(L)' 'MIWILLLVVAAVVLYKFRVPILARVLGQSEGRIERRLEQRKRR' A
#
# COMPACT_ATOMS: atom_id res chain seq x y z
N MET A 1 -26.43 -1.81 0.65
CA MET A 1 -25.59 -0.80 -0.04
C MET A 1 -24.35 -0.41 0.77
N ILE A 2 -24.46 -0.09 2.08
CA ILE A 2 -23.30 0.33 2.91
C ILE A 2 -22.19 -0.73 3.06
N TRP A 3 -22.56 -2.01 3.11
CA TRP A 3 -21.62 -3.14 3.23
C TRP A 3 -20.71 -3.30 2.01
N ILE A 4 -21.23 -3.02 0.82
CA ILE A 4 -20.46 -3.05 -0.43
C ILE A 4 -19.42 -1.93 -0.40
N LEU A 5 -19.82 -0.74 0.07
CA LEU A 5 -18.91 0.39 0.22
C LEU A 5 -17.79 0.08 1.23
N LEU A 6 -18.12 -0.53 2.37
CA LEU A 6 -17.15 -0.98 3.36
C LEU A 6 -16.15 -2.00 2.80
N LEU A 7 -16.62 -2.98 2.03
CA LEU A 7 -15.75 -3.96 1.38
C LEU A 7 -14.81 -3.31 0.36
N VAL A 8 -15.31 -2.37 -0.44
CA VAL A 8 -14.49 -1.63 -1.41
C VAL A 8 -13.44 -0.80 -0.68
N VAL A 9 -13.81 -0.09 0.39
CA VAL A 9 -12.86 0.69 1.20
C VAL A 9 -11.81 -0.22 1.82
N ALA A 10 -12.20 -1.35 2.40
CA ALA A 10 -11.27 -2.33 2.96
C ALA A 10 -10.29 -2.87 1.90
N ALA A 11 -10.79 -3.19 0.70
CA ALA A 11 -9.96 -3.64 -0.42
C ALA A 11 -8.96 -2.56 -0.88
N VAL A 12 -9.41 -1.30 -0.98
CA VAL A 12 -8.55 -0.16 -1.36
C VAL A 12 -7.49 0.12 -0.31
N VAL A 13 -7.85 0.08 0.98
CA VAL A 13 -6.92 0.20 2.10
C VAL A 13 -5.89 -0.91 2.03
N LEU A 14 -6.30 -2.17 1.90
CA LEU A 14 -5.37 -3.30 1.80
C LEU A 14 -4.43 -3.16 0.60
N TYR A 15 -4.94 -2.71 -0.55
CA TYR A 15 -4.14 -2.48 -1.75
C TYR A 15 -3.13 -1.34 -1.60
N LYS A 16 -3.51 -0.25 -0.90
CA LYS A 16 -2.63 0.91 -0.67
C LYS A 16 -1.59 0.62 0.41
N PHE A 17 -1.99 -0.06 1.48
CA PHE A 17 -1.12 -0.38 2.62
C PHE A 17 -0.29 -1.65 2.43
N ARG A 18 -0.47 -2.41 1.34
CA ARG A 18 0.37 -3.60 1.06
C ARG A 18 1.86 -3.30 1.16
N VAL A 19 2.30 -2.15 0.63
CA VAL A 19 3.70 -1.74 0.58
C VAL A 19 4.25 -1.42 1.98
N PRO A 20 3.64 -0.53 2.78
CA PRO A 20 4.11 -0.28 4.15
C PRO A 20 3.96 -1.49 5.08
N ILE A 21 2.94 -2.34 4.89
CA ILE A 21 2.81 -3.59 5.65
C ILE A 21 3.98 -4.53 5.36
N LEU A 22 4.29 -4.76 4.08
CA LEU A 22 5.46 -5.54 3.69
C LEU A 22 6.76 -4.88 4.14
N ALA A 23 6.86 -3.55 4.08
CA ALA A 23 8.02 -2.81 4.57
C ALA A 23 8.24 -3.06 6.07
N ARG A 24 7.18 -2.97 6.89
CA ARG A 24 7.25 -3.23 8.34
C ARG A 24 7.56 -4.69 8.66
N VAL A 25 6.97 -5.64 7.96
CA VAL A 25 7.23 -7.08 8.16
C VAL A 25 8.67 -7.43 7.76
N LEU A 26 9.17 -6.86 6.66
CA LEU A 26 10.53 -7.08 6.16
C LEU A 26 11.58 -6.22 6.89
N GLY A 27 11.18 -5.36 7.83
CA GLY A 27 12.06 -4.39 8.50
C GLY A 27 12.66 -3.35 7.55
N GLN A 28 12.12 -3.20 6.34
CA GLN A 28 12.55 -2.22 5.37
C GLN A 28 11.91 -0.86 5.67
N SER A 29 12.72 0.20 5.63
CA SER A 29 12.23 1.57 5.81
C SER A 29 11.22 1.92 4.70
N GLU A 30 10.00 2.27 5.10
CA GLU A 30 8.89 2.66 4.21
C GLU A 30 9.33 3.72 3.19
N GLY A 31 10.10 4.72 3.64
CA GLY A 31 10.60 5.79 2.77
C GLY A 31 11.60 5.35 1.69
N ARG A 32 12.27 4.20 1.86
CA ARG A 32 13.16 3.64 0.82
C ARG A 32 12.35 2.91 -0.26
N ILE A 33 11.31 2.19 0.14
CA ILE A 33 10.44 1.48 -0.81
C ILE A 33 9.57 2.49 -1.57
N GLU A 34 9.00 3.46 -0.87
CA GLU A 34 8.18 4.51 -1.49
C GLU A 34 8.98 5.30 -2.54
N ARG A 35 10.21 5.72 -2.23
CA ARG A 35 11.11 6.35 -3.21
C ARG A 35 11.39 5.47 -4.43
N ARG A 36 11.64 4.17 -4.22
CA ARG A 36 11.91 3.25 -5.35
C ARG A 36 10.64 2.96 -6.17
N LEU A 37 9.49 2.85 -5.52
CA LEU A 37 8.21 2.60 -6.18
C LEU A 37 7.78 3.83 -7.00
N GLU A 38 7.96 5.02 -6.44
CA GLU A 38 7.69 6.30 -7.10
C GLU A 38 8.61 6.53 -8.30
N GLN A 39 9.91 6.23 -8.17
CA GLN A 39 10.85 6.23 -9.29
C GLN A 39 10.46 5.23 -10.39
N ARG A 40 9.99 4.03 -10.03
CA ARG A 40 9.58 2.99 -10.99
C ARG A 40 8.25 3.31 -11.69
N LYS A 41 7.38 4.09 -11.05
CA LYS A 41 6.10 4.54 -11.63
C LYS A 41 6.28 5.69 -12.63
N ARG A 42 7.39 6.43 -12.53
CA ARG A 42 7.71 7.59 -13.38
C ARG A 42 8.40 7.22 -14.70
N ARG A 43 8.71 5.95 -14.91
CA ARG A 43 9.33 5.39 -16.12
C ARG A 43 8.36 4.44 -16.80
#